data_AF-A0A966MJI6-F1
#
_entry.id   AF-A0A966MJI6-F1
#
_cell.length_a   1.000
_cell.length_b   1.000
_cell.length_c   1.000
_cell.angle_alpha   90.00
_cell.angle_beta   90.00
_cell.angle_gamma   90.00
#
_symmetry.space_group_name_H-M   'P 1'
#
loop_
_entity.id
_entity.type
_entity.pdbx_description
1 polymer ?
#
loop_
_entity_poly.entity_id
_entity_poly.type
_entity_poly.pdbx_seq_one_letter_code
_entity_poly.pdbx_strand_id
1 'polypeptide(L)'
;GRMVAHLATLRCMSTSVAGMLDAGAKPVLEAALVKDVGTTFEREIPEVFRHLLPGEPIMDDESSDYQALLGMGTLKSPGFTLRGGTREILRGMIAKGLGLR
;
A
#
# COMPACT_ATOMS: atom_id res chain seq x y z
N GLY A 1 -16.77 -1.65 -5.98
CA GLY A 1 -16.36 -3.06 -6.16
C GLY A 1 -14.85 -3.25 -6.21
N ARG A 2 -14.16 -2.67 -7.21
CA ARG A 2 -12.72 -2.87 -7.47
C ARG A 2 -11.81 -2.77 -6.23
N MET A 3 -11.94 -1.70 -5.43
CA MET A 3 -11.07 -1.49 -4.27
C MET A 3 -11.21 -2.59 -3.21
N VAL A 4 -12.43 -3.08 -3.00
CA VAL A 4 -12.70 -4.19 -2.07
C VAL A 4 -12.06 -5.48 -2.59
N ALA A 5 -12.15 -5.74 -3.89
CA ALA A 5 -11.48 -6.90 -4.49
C ALA A 5 -9.95 -6.82 -4.36
N HIS A 6 -9.36 -5.65 -4.63
CA HIS A 6 -7.92 -5.42 -4.44
C HIS A 6 -7.50 -5.61 -2.98
N LEU A 7 -8.26 -5.06 -2.03
CA LEU A 7 -8.00 -5.23 -0.60
C LEU A 7 -8.06 -6.69 -0.18
N ALA A 8 -9.06 -7.45 -0.63
CA ALA A 8 -9.20 -8.86 -0.33
C ALA A 8 -8.00 -9.66 -0.87
N THR A 9 -7.58 -9.40 -2.11
CA THR A 9 -6.39 -10.03 -2.71
C THR A 9 -5.11 -9.68 -1.94
N LEU A 10 -4.89 -8.40 -1.63
CA LEU A 10 -3.74 -7.95 -0.83
C LEU A 10 -3.71 -8.60 0.55
N ARG A 11 -4.87 -8.72 1.20
CA ARG A 11 -5.00 -9.40 2.49
C ARG A 11 -4.61 -10.86 2.39
N CYS A 12 -5.05 -11.56 1.34
CA CYS A 12 -4.68 -12.96 1.08
C CYS A 12 -3.18 -13.10 0.84
N MET A 13 -2.59 -12.26 -0.02
CA MET A 13 -1.14 -12.25 -0.29
C MET A 13 -0.33 -12.01 0.99
N SER A 14 -0.71 -11.03 1.81
CA SER A 14 -0.06 -10.77 3.11
C SER A 14 -0.14 -11.96 4.06
N THR A 15 -1.29 -12.63 4.16
CA THR A 15 -1.43 -13.84 4.99
C THR A 15 -0.55 -14.98 4.47
N SER A 16 -0.46 -15.15 3.15
CA SER A 16 0.38 -16.18 2.54
C SER A 16 1.86 -15.95 2.84
N VAL A 17 2.35 -14.71 2.75
CA VAL A 17 3.72 -14.36 3.13
C VAL A 17 3.97 -14.65 4.62
N ALA A 18 3.02 -14.29 5.49
CA ALA A 18 3.12 -14.60 6.91
C ALA A 18 3.19 -16.12 7.17
N GLY A 19 2.37 -16.91 6.48
CA GLY A 19 2.40 -18.37 6.58
C GLY A 19 3.72 -18.98 6.07
N MET A 20 4.31 -18.43 5.00
CA MET A 20 5.63 -18.84 4.52
C MET A 20 6.72 -18.55 5.55
N LEU A 21 6.69 -17.38 6.20
CA LEU A 21 7.63 -17.02 7.26
C LEU A 21 7.48 -17.95 8.48
N ASP A 22 6.25 -18.28 8.86
CA ASP A 22 5.96 -19.19 9.96
C ASP A 22 6.45 -20.62 9.67
N ALA A 23 6.38 -21.05 8.40
CA ALA A 23 6.98 -22.29 7.92
C ALA A 23 8.51 -22.25 7.78
N GLY A 24 9.18 -21.15 8.18
CA GLY A 24 10.64 -20.99 8.11
C GLY A 24 11.19 -20.66 6.72
N ALA A 25 10.33 -20.40 5.74
CA ALA A 25 10.74 -19.96 4.41
C ALA A 25 11.25 -18.51 4.43
N LYS A 26 11.93 -18.10 3.35
CA LYS A 26 12.41 -16.73 3.14
C LYS A 26 11.73 -16.09 1.93
N PRO A 27 10.44 -15.69 2.02
CA PRO A 27 9.64 -15.20 0.92
C PRO A 27 9.98 -13.74 0.56
N VAL A 28 11.24 -13.46 0.20
CA VAL A 28 11.72 -12.10 -0.05
C VAL A 28 11.06 -11.48 -1.28
N LEU A 29 10.89 -12.27 -2.34
CA LEU A 29 10.28 -11.82 -3.59
C LEU A 29 8.79 -11.52 -3.39
N GLU A 30 8.09 -12.45 -2.75
CA GLU A 30 6.67 -12.37 -2.46
C GLU A 30 6.39 -11.17 -1.55
N ALA A 31 7.17 -11.00 -0.47
CA ALA A 31 7.05 -9.85 0.42
C ALA A 31 7.29 -8.52 -0.31
N ALA A 32 8.31 -8.45 -1.19
CA ALA A 32 8.58 -7.26 -1.99
C ALA A 32 7.43 -6.94 -2.96
N LEU A 33 6.83 -7.96 -3.59
CA LEU A 33 5.64 -7.82 -4.44
C LEU A 33 4.45 -7.29 -3.66
N VAL A 34 4.10 -7.91 -2.53
CA VAL A 34 2.98 -7.47 -1.68
C VAL A 34 3.18 -6.02 -1.25
N LYS A 35 4.41 -5.64 -0.88
CA LYS A 35 4.75 -4.28 -0.46
C LYS A 35 4.60 -3.26 -1.60
N ASP A 36 5.09 -3.55 -2.81
CA ASP A 36 4.95 -2.62 -3.95
C ASP A 36 3.48 -2.43 -4.35
N VAL A 37 2.70 -3.50 -4.41
CA VAL A 37 1.27 -3.41 -4.77
C VAL A 37 0.47 -2.75 -3.64
N GLY A 38 0.71 -3.11 -2.38
CA GLY A 38 0.02 -2.54 -1.22
C GLY A 38 0.22 -1.04 -1.06
N THR A 39 1.47 -0.56 -1.23
CA THR A 39 1.76 0.89 -1.18
C THR A 39 1.14 1.65 -2.36
N THR A 40 0.97 1.00 -3.52
CA THR A 40 0.22 1.58 -4.65
C THR A 40 -1.24 1.76 -4.27
N PHE A 41 -1.86 0.72 -3.71
CA PHE A 41 -3.26 0.73 -3.30
C PHE A 41 -3.54 1.80 -2.23
N GLU A 42 -2.69 1.91 -1.20
CA GLU A 42 -2.83 2.93 -0.14
C GLU A 42 -2.79 4.37 -0.67
N ARG A 43 -2.04 4.61 -1.75
CA ARG A 43 -1.98 5.91 -2.45
C ARG A 43 -3.21 6.18 -3.30
N GLU A 44 -3.80 5.16 -3.89
CA GLU A 44 -5.00 5.31 -4.72
C GLU A 44 -6.23 5.65 -3.87
N ILE A 45 -6.29 5.22 -2.61
CA ILE A 45 -7.40 5.47 -1.69
C ILE A 45 -7.76 6.96 -1.61
N PRO A 46 -6.90 7.87 -1.11
CA PRO A 46 -7.24 9.28 -0.95
C PRO A 46 -7.58 9.94 -2.29
N GLU A 47 -6.91 9.58 -3.38
CA GLU A 47 -7.21 10.11 -4.72
C GLU A 47 -8.62 9.74 -5.19
N VAL A 48 -9.01 8.47 -5.04
CA VAL A 48 -10.36 8.02 -5.41
C VAL A 48 -11.42 8.73 -4.57
N PHE A 49 -11.21 8.84 -3.26
CA PHE A 49 -12.14 9.53 -2.36
C PHE A 49 -12.27 11.03 -2.67
N ARG A 50 -11.17 11.70 -3.04
CA ARG A 50 -11.17 13.10 -3.49
C ARG A 50 -12.06 13.35 -4.70
N HIS A 51 -12.25 12.34 -5.57
CA HIS A 51 -13.11 12.48 -6.76
C HIS A 51 -14.57 12.09 -6.50
N LEU A 52 -14.84 11.30 -5.45
CA LEU A 52 -16.17 10.76 -5.17
C LEU A 52 -16.99 11.63 -4.22
N LEU A 53 -16.34 12.35 -3.31
CA LEU A 53 -17.01 13.11 -2.27
C LEU A 53 -16.65 14.60 -2.38
N PRO A 54 -17.65 15.50 -2.31
CA PRO A 54 -17.37 16.93 -2.28
C PRO A 54 -16.73 17.32 -0.95
N GLY A 55 -15.62 18.04 -1.00
CA GLY A 55 -14.93 18.56 0.18
C GLY A 55 -13.43 18.70 -0.06
N GLU A 56 -12.88 19.85 0.32
CA GLU A 56 -11.44 20.08 0.28
C GLU A 56 -10.79 19.38 1.50
N PRO A 57 -9.61 18.76 1.35
CA PRO A 57 -8.89 18.20 2.49
C PRO A 57 -8.51 19.33 3.46
N ILE A 58 -8.81 19.16 4.74
CA ILE A 58 -8.41 20.09 5.80
C ILE A 58 -7.39 19.40 6.72
N MET A 59 -6.54 20.21 7.33
CA MET A 59 -5.63 19.75 8.37
C MET A 59 -6.20 20.16 9.73
N ASP A 60 -6.83 19.21 10.40
CA ASP A 60 -7.35 19.35 11.76
C ASP A 60 -7.14 18.01 12.48
N ASP A 61 -6.12 17.94 13.33
CA ASP A 61 -5.73 16.69 14.01
C ASP A 61 -6.69 16.28 15.13
N GLU A 62 -7.58 17.20 15.58
CA GLU A 62 -8.58 16.94 16.63
C GLU A 62 -9.94 16.51 16.03
N SER A 63 -10.16 16.76 14.73
CA SER A 63 -11.37 16.38 14.02
C SER A 63 -11.28 14.98 13.43
N SER A 64 -12.39 14.23 13.56
CA SER A 64 -12.58 12.93 12.89
C SER A 64 -13.49 13.04 11.66
N ASP A 65 -13.76 14.27 11.20
CA ASP A 65 -14.59 14.50 10.03
C ASP A 65 -13.91 13.99 8.76
N TYR A 66 -14.72 13.69 7.75
CA TYR A 66 -14.24 13.16 6.47
C TYR A 66 -13.12 14.01 5.86
N GLN A 67 -13.26 15.34 5.86
CA GLN A 67 -12.28 16.26 5.28
C GLN A 67 -10.94 16.24 6.03
N ALA A 68 -10.97 16.06 7.35
CA ALA A 68 -9.77 15.95 8.19
C ALA A 68 -9.06 14.59 7.97
N LEU A 69 -9.83 13.51 7.90
CA LEU A 69 -9.31 12.17 7.55
C LEU A 69 -8.71 12.13 6.14
N LEU A 70 -9.35 12.80 5.17
CA LEU A 70 -8.84 12.93 3.80
C LEU A 70 -7.53 13.72 3.76
N GLY A 71 -7.43 14.82 4.51
CA GLY A 71 -6.21 15.62 4.64
C GLY A 71 -5.06 14.81 5.23
N MET A 72 -5.31 14.15 6.37
CA MET A 72 -4.34 13.26 7.00
C MET A 72 -3.90 12.11 6.09
N GLY A 73 -4.84 11.44 5.42
CA GLY A 73 -4.56 10.33 4.51
C GLY A 73 -3.70 10.76 3.33
N THR A 74 -4.02 11.91 2.73
CA THR A 74 -3.25 12.50 1.62
C THR A 74 -1.83 12.84 2.05
N LEU A 75 -1.65 13.46 3.22
CA LEU A 75 -0.35 13.86 3.74
C LEU A 75 0.55 12.67 4.10
N LYS A 76 -0.03 11.61 4.69
CA LYS A 76 0.73 10.43 5.14
C LYS A 76 1.07 9.47 4.00
N SER A 77 0.29 9.48 2.92
CA SER A 77 0.41 8.54 1.80
C SER A 77 1.82 8.41 1.19
N PRO A 78 2.58 9.50 0.94
CA PRO A 78 3.93 9.39 0.39
C PRO A 78 4.93 8.72 1.33
N GLY A 79 4.73 8.79 2.64
CA GLY A 79 5.64 8.19 3.62
C GLY A 79 5.71 6.66 3.53
N PHE A 80 4.63 6.01 3.08
CA PHE A 80 4.54 4.55 2.99
C PHE A 80 5.41 3.96 1.90
N THR A 81 5.83 4.75 0.90
CA THR A 81 6.73 4.30 -0.17
C THR A 81 8.21 4.38 0.19
N LEU A 82 8.56 4.97 1.34
CA LEU A 82 9.95 5.11 1.79
C LEU A 82 10.32 4.05 2.83
N ARG A 83 9.39 3.69 3.71
CA ARG A 83 9.62 2.71 4.78
C ARG A 83 9.50 1.28 4.25
N GLY A 84 10.58 0.51 4.42
CA GLY A 84 10.69 -0.87 3.93
C GLY A 84 11.29 -1.00 2.52
N GLY A 85 11.98 0.05 2.05
CA GLY A 85 12.60 0.12 0.73
C GLY A 85 11.77 0.97 -0.23
N THR A 86 12.44 1.79 -1.05
CA THR A 86 11.75 2.58 -2.08
C THR A 86 11.18 1.67 -3.16
N ARG A 87 10.22 2.17 -3.93
CA ARG A 87 9.60 1.41 -5.04
C ARG A 87 10.63 0.92 -6.05
N GLU A 88 11.63 1.72 -6.36
CA GLU A 88 12.70 1.40 -7.30
C GLU A 88 13.54 0.24 -6.78
N ILE A 89 13.84 0.22 -5.48
CA ILE A 89 14.55 -0.88 -4.82
C ILE A 89 13.69 -2.14 -4.81
N LEU A 90 12.41 -2.04 -4.43
CA LEU A 90 11.48 -3.17 -4.46
C LEU A 90 11.35 -3.76 -5.86
N ARG A 91 11.13 -2.92 -6.88
CA ARG A 91 11.05 -3.35 -8.29
C ARG A 91 12.37 -3.94 -8.79
N GLY A 92 13.51 -3.42 -8.33
CA GLY A 92 14.82 -3.99 -8.60
C GLY A 92 15.00 -5.40 -8.02
N MET A 93 14.53 -5.62 -6.78
CA MET A 93 14.51 -6.96 -6.16
C MET A 93 13.57 -7.90 -6.89
N ILE A 94 12.38 -7.42 -7.30
CA ILE A 94 11.41 -8.20 -8.06
C ILE A 94 12.00 -8.63 -9.41
N ALA A 95 12.58 -7.70 -10.17
CA ALA A 95 13.21 -8.01 -11.46
C ALA A 95 14.33 -9.03 -11.32
N LYS A 96 15.16 -8.92 -10.27
CA LYS A 96 16.20 -9.90 -9.95
C LYS A 96 15.60 -11.28 -9.62
N GLY A 97 14.54 -11.32 -8.82
CA GLY A 97 13.85 -12.57 -8.47
C GLY A 97 13.18 -13.27 -9.66
N LEU A 98 12.80 -12.51 -10.69
CA LEU A 98 12.22 -13.03 -11.94
C LEU A 98 13.25 -13.37 -13.03
N GLY A 99 14.55 -13.19 -12.77
CA GLY A 99 15.62 -13.48 -13.75
C GLY A 99 15.69 -12.49 -14.92
N LEU A 100 15.15 -11.29 -14.78
CA LEU A 100 15.07 -10.27 -15.85
C LEU A 100 16.33 -9.37 -15.93
N ARG A 101 17.51 -9.93 -15.67
CA ARG A 101 18.80 -9.22 -15.73
C ARG A 101 19.88 -10.12 -16.29
#